data_AF-A0AAD9Z1F2-F1
#
_entry.id   AF-A0AAD9Z1F2-F1
#
_cell.length_a   1.000
_cell.length_b   1.000
_cell.length_c   1.000
_cell.angle_alpha   90.00
_cell.angle_beta   90.00
_cell.angle_gamma   90.00
#
_symmetry.space_group_name_H-M   'P 1'
#
loop_
_entity.id
_entity.type
_entity.pdbx_description
1 polymer ?
#
loop_
_entity_poly.entity_id
_entity_poly.type
_entity_poly.pdbx_seq_one_letter_code
_entity_poly.pdbx_strand_id
1 'polypeptide(L)'
;MDAKQAHQESQKRYVESRFRALRILRTHGIPCVVWAEDALAYYGVPILSFELFVIVADVDAAAPCLKNAGYVREDPRVWEPLPELMEASSRLLQPPASGGGGLDTAQRTIVVLLPAGRWKCILPSAPMSPEIAVSDPFPFPALPALVDSIIDAWLDAPTSLFAGHINCHLAYVYDYINQVRTRCFVEELKPAHRDFHLRYLAEPIRDSQRLEWRRRRDETSRYGG
;
A
#
# COMPACT_ATOMS: atom_id res chain seq x y z
N MET A 1 11.26 34.73 -5.93
CA MET A 1 10.40 33.54 -5.90
C MET A 1 9.97 33.36 -4.45
N ASP A 2 8.66 33.32 -4.17
CA ASP A 2 8.14 33.22 -2.79
C ASP A 2 8.45 31.82 -2.21
N ALA A 3 8.85 31.76 -0.93
CA ALA A 3 9.19 30.50 -0.24
C ALA A 3 8.03 29.50 -0.24
N LYS A 4 6.79 29.99 -0.20
CA LYS A 4 5.58 29.15 -0.30
C LYS A 4 5.44 28.50 -1.67
N GLN A 5 5.73 29.25 -2.74
CA GLN A 5 5.67 28.77 -4.11
C GLN A 5 6.76 27.72 -4.37
N ALA A 6 7.98 27.95 -3.86
CA ALA A 6 9.08 26.99 -3.95
C ALA A 6 8.77 25.67 -3.21
N HIS A 7 8.15 25.74 -2.04
CA HIS A 7 7.75 24.57 -1.27
C HIS A 7 6.67 23.75 -1.99
N GLN A 8 5.64 24.41 -2.50
CA GLN A 8 4.55 23.76 -3.22
C GLN A 8 5.04 23.08 -4.51
N GLU A 9 5.95 23.72 -5.24
CA GLU A 9 6.54 23.16 -6.45
C GLU A 9 7.46 21.95 -6.14
N SER A 10 8.23 22.04 -5.05
CA SER A 10 9.04 20.91 -4.57
C SER A 10 8.18 19.71 -4.18
N GLN A 11 7.09 19.93 -3.43
CA GLN A 11 6.15 18.88 -3.06
C GLN A 11 5.51 18.22 -4.29
N LYS A 12 5.11 19.02 -5.28
CA LYS A 12 4.55 18.49 -6.53
C LYS A 12 5.55 17.60 -7.27
N ARG A 13 6.82 18.04 -7.39
CA ARG A 13 7.88 17.24 -8.01
C ARG A 13 8.17 15.96 -7.25
N TYR A 14 8.14 16.01 -5.91
CA TYR A 14 8.30 14.83 -5.07
C TYR A 14 7.20 13.79 -5.36
N VAL A 15 5.93 14.22 -5.35
CA VAL A 15 4.78 13.35 -5.63
C VAL A 15 4.86 12.77 -7.05
N GLU A 16 5.16 13.59 -8.05
CA GLU A 16 5.33 13.14 -9.44
C GLU A 16 6.46 12.13 -9.60
N SER A 17 7.58 12.35 -8.89
CA SER A 17 8.73 11.45 -8.90
C SER A 17 8.41 10.14 -8.18
N ARG A 18 7.84 10.20 -6.97
CA ARG A 18 7.55 9.05 -6.11
C ARG A 18 6.62 8.06 -6.80
N PHE A 19 5.53 8.55 -7.39
CA PHE A 19 4.51 7.70 -8.00
C PHE A 19 4.69 7.49 -9.51
N ARG A 20 5.88 7.78 -10.06
CA ARG A 20 6.20 7.58 -11.48
C ARG A 20 5.95 6.15 -11.95
N ALA A 21 6.26 5.15 -11.13
CA ALA A 21 6.05 3.74 -11.46
C ALA A 21 4.57 3.41 -11.72
N LEU A 22 3.64 3.96 -10.94
CA LEU A 22 2.20 3.74 -11.14
C LEU A 22 1.73 4.28 -12.48
N ARG A 23 2.25 5.44 -12.90
CA ARG A 23 1.94 6.00 -14.24
C ARG A 23 2.41 5.07 -15.35
N ILE A 24 3.63 4.53 -15.23
CA ILE A 24 4.18 3.60 -16.23
C ILE A 24 3.33 2.33 -16.31
N LEU A 25 3.02 1.71 -15.17
CA LEU A 25 2.19 0.50 -15.10
C LEU A 25 0.81 0.75 -15.71
N ARG A 26 0.14 1.85 -15.36
CA ARG A 26 -1.17 2.21 -15.91
C ARG A 26 -1.14 2.43 -17.43
N THR A 27 -0.12 3.11 -17.97
CA THR A 27 0.03 3.31 -19.42
C THR A 27 0.19 1.98 -20.18
N HIS A 28 0.71 0.94 -19.51
CA HIS A 28 0.81 -0.41 -20.07
C HIS A 28 -0.40 -1.30 -19.74
N GLY A 29 -1.48 -0.71 -19.21
CA GLY A 29 -2.70 -1.44 -18.88
C GLY A 29 -2.58 -2.38 -17.69
N ILE A 30 -1.55 -2.23 -16.85
CA ILE A 30 -1.32 -3.09 -15.68
C ILE A 30 -2.11 -2.53 -14.49
N PRO A 31 -3.12 -3.26 -13.97
CA PRO A 31 -3.84 -2.85 -12.77
C PRO A 31 -2.90 -2.81 -11.58
N CYS A 32 -2.92 -1.69 -10.87
CA CYS A 32 -2.09 -1.47 -9.70
C CYS A 32 -2.80 -0.57 -8.68
N VAL A 33 -2.40 -0.70 -7.42
CA VAL A 33 -2.89 0.14 -6.32
C VAL A 33 -1.77 0.36 -5.30
N VAL A 34 -1.72 1.54 -4.69
CA VAL A 34 -0.76 1.87 -3.62
C VAL A 34 -1.12 1.11 -2.33
N TRP A 35 -0.12 0.68 -1.56
CA TRP A 35 -0.30 -0.03 -0.30
C TRP A 35 0.66 0.50 0.79
N ALA A 36 0.47 0.04 2.04
CA ALA A 36 1.26 0.40 3.22
C ALA A 36 1.36 1.91 3.50
N GLU A 37 2.56 2.43 3.76
CA GLU A 37 2.79 3.75 4.34
C GLU A 37 2.27 4.89 3.47
N ASP A 38 2.43 4.79 2.14
CA ASP A 38 1.89 5.80 1.22
C ASP A 38 0.36 5.83 1.22
N ALA A 39 -0.28 4.65 1.30
CA ALA A 39 -1.73 4.57 1.38
C ALA A 39 -2.24 5.14 2.72
N LEU A 40 -1.54 4.89 3.82
CA LEU A 40 -1.84 5.48 5.13
C LEU A 40 -1.64 7.00 5.13
N ALA A 41 -0.55 7.48 4.53
CA ALA A 41 -0.25 8.91 4.41
C ALA A 41 -1.32 9.64 3.59
N TYR A 42 -1.83 9.02 2.51
CA TYR A 42 -2.96 9.55 1.74
C TYR A 42 -4.21 9.77 2.60
N TYR A 43 -4.47 8.88 3.57
CA TYR A 43 -5.56 9.02 4.53
C TYR A 43 -5.25 9.88 5.76
N GLY A 44 -4.14 10.64 5.73
CA GLY A 44 -3.80 11.64 6.74
C GLY A 44 -2.98 11.11 7.92
N VAL A 45 -2.45 9.89 7.86
CA VAL A 45 -1.52 9.38 8.88
C VAL A 45 -0.18 10.12 8.74
N PRO A 46 0.37 10.71 9.82
CA PRO A 46 1.66 11.40 9.79
C PRO A 46 2.83 10.40 9.85
N ILE A 47 3.01 9.63 8.78
CA ILE A 47 4.02 8.57 8.67
C ILE A 47 5.09 8.91 7.63
N LEU A 48 6.32 8.48 7.87
CA LEU A 48 7.39 8.52 6.88
C LEU A 48 7.27 7.31 5.96
N SER A 49 7.22 7.56 4.64
CA SER A 49 7.14 6.51 3.64
C SER A 49 8.52 6.24 3.04
N PHE A 50 9.10 5.09 3.38
CA PHE A 50 10.46 4.72 2.96
C PHE A 50 10.47 4.19 1.53
N GLU A 51 9.66 3.16 1.27
CA GLU A 51 9.53 2.50 -0.02
C GLU A 51 8.11 2.68 -0.54
N LEU A 52 7.95 2.60 -1.86
CA LEU A 52 6.63 2.62 -2.47
C LEU A 52 6.16 1.17 -2.67
N PHE A 53 5.25 0.71 -1.82
CA PHE A 53 4.60 -0.58 -1.99
C PHE A 53 3.43 -0.46 -2.96
N VAL A 54 3.45 -1.27 -4.02
CA VAL A 54 2.44 -1.29 -5.06
C VAL A 54 1.92 -2.71 -5.23
N ILE A 55 0.63 -2.90 -5.00
CA ILE A 55 -0.02 -4.17 -5.29
C ILE A 55 -0.34 -4.21 -6.78
N VAL A 56 0.02 -5.31 -7.44
CA VAL A 56 -0.22 -5.58 -8.87
C VAL A 56 -0.86 -6.95 -9.05
N ALA A 57 -1.57 -7.13 -10.17
CA ALA A 57 -2.22 -8.41 -10.48
C ALA A 57 -1.18 -9.51 -10.70
N ASP A 58 -0.12 -9.17 -11.41
CA ASP A 58 0.96 -10.08 -11.80
C ASP A 58 2.31 -9.34 -11.69
N VAL A 59 3.16 -9.80 -10.77
CA VAL A 59 4.49 -9.25 -10.53
C VAL A 59 5.44 -9.55 -11.68
N ASP A 60 5.30 -10.72 -12.31
CA ASP A 60 6.14 -11.16 -13.42
C ASP A 60 5.82 -10.39 -14.71
N ALA A 61 4.59 -9.88 -14.86
CA ALA A 61 4.24 -8.94 -15.92
C ALA A 61 4.65 -7.49 -15.59
N ALA A 62 4.49 -7.05 -14.35
CA ALA A 62 4.74 -5.66 -13.93
C ALA A 62 6.25 -5.32 -13.83
N ALA A 63 7.07 -6.23 -13.33
CA ALA A 63 8.50 -5.96 -13.13
C ALA A 63 9.25 -5.70 -14.45
N PRO A 64 9.07 -6.48 -15.53
CA PRO A 64 9.68 -6.19 -16.83
C PRO A 64 9.25 -4.84 -17.40
N CYS A 65 7.99 -4.43 -17.22
CA CYS A 65 7.49 -3.14 -17.66
C CYS A 65 8.30 -1.98 -17.03
N LEU A 66 8.53 -2.02 -15.72
CA LEU A 66 9.36 -1.02 -15.04
C LEU A 66 10.84 -1.12 -15.42
N LYS A 67 11.39 -2.33 -15.58
CA LYS A 67 12.78 -2.51 -16.06
C LYS A 67 13.00 -1.89 -17.44
N ASN A 68 12.06 -2.07 -18.36
CA ASN A 68 12.10 -1.45 -19.69
C ASN A 68 12.03 0.08 -19.63
N ALA A 69 11.46 0.64 -18.57
CA ALA A 69 11.46 2.08 -18.28
C ALA A 69 12.71 2.57 -17.53
N GLY A 70 13.73 1.72 -17.37
CA GLY A 70 15.01 2.03 -16.76
C GLY A 70 15.13 1.75 -15.26
N TYR A 71 14.14 1.11 -14.64
CA TYR A 71 14.25 0.70 -13.23
C TYR A 71 15.22 -0.48 -13.10
N VAL A 72 16.04 -0.46 -12.05
CA VAL A 72 17.07 -1.48 -11.81
C VAL A 72 16.67 -2.33 -10.61
N ARG A 73 16.97 -3.64 -10.65
CA ARG A 73 16.72 -4.51 -9.51
C ARG A 73 17.58 -4.09 -8.32
N GLU A 74 16.94 -3.87 -7.18
CA GLU A 74 17.61 -3.52 -5.92
C GLU A 74 17.83 -4.79 -5.07
N ASP A 75 18.96 -4.84 -4.36
CA ASP A 75 19.27 -5.93 -3.43
C ASP A 75 18.41 -5.79 -2.15
N PRO A 76 17.66 -6.83 -1.75
CA PRO A 76 16.70 -6.73 -0.64
C PRO A 76 17.30 -6.67 0.78
N ARG A 77 18.63 -6.53 0.97
CA ARG A 77 19.30 -6.68 2.29
C ARG A 77 18.68 -5.91 3.46
N VAL A 78 18.02 -4.78 3.20
CA VAL A 78 17.38 -3.95 4.24
C VAL A 78 16.18 -4.67 4.91
N TRP A 79 15.57 -5.65 4.23
CA TRP A 79 14.36 -6.35 4.70
C TRP A 79 14.57 -7.83 4.99
N GLU A 80 15.82 -8.29 5.13
CA GLU A 80 16.12 -9.65 5.61
C GLU A 80 15.33 -10.06 6.87
N PRO A 81 15.04 -9.15 7.84
CA PRO A 81 14.22 -9.50 9.00
C PRO A 81 12.72 -9.74 8.69
N LEU A 82 12.22 -9.29 7.53
CA LEU A 82 10.81 -9.38 7.12
C LEU A 82 10.70 -10.08 5.75
N PRO A 83 11.01 -11.38 5.65
CA PRO A 83 10.99 -12.13 4.39
C PRO A 83 9.62 -12.13 3.71
N GLU A 84 8.54 -11.88 4.45
CA GLU A 84 7.18 -11.81 3.93
C GLU A 84 6.95 -10.64 2.98
N LEU A 85 7.72 -9.55 3.13
CA LEU A 85 7.74 -8.42 2.19
C LEU A 85 8.59 -8.70 0.95
N MET A 86 9.41 -9.75 0.98
CA MET A 86 10.29 -10.17 -0.11
C MET A 86 9.68 -11.30 -0.94
N GLU A 87 8.86 -12.15 -0.33
CA GLU A 87 8.28 -13.33 -0.96
C GLU A 87 7.38 -12.98 -2.15
N ALA A 88 7.67 -13.58 -3.31
CA ALA A 88 6.95 -13.34 -4.57
C ALA A 88 6.84 -11.84 -4.96
N SER A 89 7.80 -11.03 -4.51
CA SER A 89 7.84 -9.58 -4.78
C SER A 89 8.98 -9.21 -5.74
N SER A 90 8.91 -8.01 -6.33
CA SER A 90 10.02 -7.42 -7.08
C SER A 90 10.36 -6.05 -6.53
N ARG A 91 11.66 -5.80 -6.30
CA ARG A 91 12.17 -4.54 -5.74
C ARG A 91 13.00 -3.83 -6.79
N LEU A 92 12.58 -2.62 -7.13
CA LEU A 92 13.05 -1.90 -8.30
C LEU A 92 13.38 -0.46 -7.93
N LEU A 93 14.64 -0.08 -8.06
CA LEU A 93 15.13 1.28 -7.85
C LEU A 93 14.79 2.15 -9.06
N GLN A 94 14.18 3.29 -8.80
CA GLN A 94 13.88 4.28 -9.84
C GLN A 94 15.16 4.83 -10.49
N PRO A 95 15.19 4.97 -11.84
CA PRO A 95 16.32 5.60 -12.50
C PRO A 95 16.45 7.07 -12.09
N PRO A 96 17.69 7.63 -12.12
CA PRO A 96 17.87 9.06 -11.96
C PRO A 96 17.03 9.84 -12.99
N ALA A 97 16.49 10.99 -12.59
CA ALA A 97 15.84 11.89 -13.53
C ALA A 97 16.89 12.33 -14.58
N SER A 98 16.67 11.99 -15.85
CA SER A 98 17.57 12.39 -16.93
C SER A 98 17.51 13.91 -17.09
N GLY A 99 18.56 14.64 -16.71
CA GLY A 99 18.68 16.08 -17.04
C GLY A 99 19.45 17.00 -16.09
N GLY A 100 19.89 16.56 -14.91
CA GLY A 100 20.61 17.43 -13.97
C GLY A 100 22.04 16.96 -13.71
N GLY A 101 23.04 17.61 -14.31
CA GLY A 101 24.46 17.49 -13.94
C GLY A 101 24.78 18.15 -12.59
N GLY A 102 23.91 18.01 -11.61
CA GLY A 102 24.04 18.59 -10.27
C GLY A 102 23.63 17.56 -9.22
N LEU A 103 24.03 17.80 -7.97
CA LEU A 103 23.66 17.02 -6.77
C LEU A 103 22.13 17.06 -6.51
N ASP A 104 21.31 16.59 -7.44
CA ASP A 104 19.89 16.40 -7.23
C ASP A 104 19.72 15.11 -6.43
N THR A 105 19.89 15.24 -5.12
CA THR A 105 19.69 14.22 -4.08
C THR A 105 18.22 13.88 -3.89
N ALA A 106 17.38 14.08 -4.91
CA ALA A 106 16.01 13.58 -4.93
C ALA A 106 16.05 12.08 -4.65
N GLN A 107 15.62 11.72 -3.45
CA GLN A 107 15.68 10.38 -2.89
C GLN A 107 15.05 9.40 -3.88
N ARG A 108 15.88 8.54 -4.48
CA ARG A 108 15.40 7.56 -5.45
C ARG A 108 14.41 6.64 -4.73
N THR A 109 13.22 6.53 -5.28
CA THR A 109 12.18 5.67 -4.72
C THR A 109 12.49 4.23 -5.07
N ILE A 110 12.51 3.36 -4.07
CA ILE A 110 12.46 1.91 -4.26
C ILE A 110 10.98 1.54 -4.38
N VAL A 111 10.63 0.87 -5.48
CA VAL A 111 9.28 0.37 -5.73
C VAL A 111 9.26 -1.12 -5.42
N VAL A 112 8.35 -1.52 -4.54
CA VAL A 112 8.13 -2.92 -4.17
C VAL A 112 6.82 -3.38 -4.80
N LEU A 113 6.92 -4.26 -5.78
CA LEU A 113 5.77 -4.88 -6.43
C LEU A 113 5.31 -6.08 -5.60
N LEU A 114 4.06 -6.03 -5.16
CA LEU A 114 3.42 -7.00 -4.30
C LEU A 114 2.30 -7.73 -5.07
N PRO A 115 2.18 -9.06 -4.97
CA PRO A 115 1.15 -9.80 -5.71
C PRO A 115 -0.23 -9.69 -5.04
N ALA A 116 -1.26 -9.27 -5.80
CA ALA A 116 -2.61 -9.07 -5.27
C ALA A 116 -3.20 -10.29 -4.55
N GLY A 117 -2.93 -11.50 -5.06
CA GLY A 117 -3.42 -12.74 -4.44
C GLY A 117 -2.95 -12.94 -2.99
N ARG A 118 -1.79 -12.40 -2.62
CA ARG A 118 -1.25 -12.50 -1.25
C ARG A 118 -1.77 -11.39 -0.34
N TRP A 119 -1.89 -10.18 -0.88
CA TRP A 119 -2.25 -8.98 -0.10
C TRP A 119 -3.75 -8.71 -0.06
N LYS A 120 -4.56 -9.54 -0.74
CA LYS A 120 -6.03 -9.60 -0.71
C LYS A 120 -6.72 -8.25 -0.92
N CYS A 121 -6.05 -7.35 -1.64
CA CYS A 121 -6.57 -6.05 -2.04
C CYS A 121 -7.23 -6.16 -3.41
N ILE A 122 -8.39 -5.52 -3.57
CA ILE A 122 -9.10 -5.48 -4.84
C ILE A 122 -8.42 -4.46 -5.74
N LEU A 123 -7.98 -4.91 -6.92
CA LEU A 123 -7.41 -4.01 -7.90
C LEU A 123 -8.51 -3.32 -8.71
N PRO A 124 -8.32 -2.03 -9.07
CA PRO A 124 -9.23 -1.37 -9.99
C PRO A 124 -9.22 -2.10 -11.35
N SER A 125 -10.39 -2.40 -11.91
CA SER A 125 -10.51 -2.94 -13.27
C SER A 125 -9.95 -1.92 -14.27
N ALA A 126 -9.09 -2.35 -15.20
CA ALA A 126 -8.49 -1.45 -16.19
C ALA A 126 -9.36 -1.28 -17.46
N PRO A 127 -9.26 -0.14 -18.18
CA PRO A 127 -8.81 1.18 -17.75
C PRO A 127 -10.01 2.14 -17.56
N MET A 128 -9.94 2.97 -16.51
CA MET A 128 -10.76 4.18 -16.43
C MET A 128 -10.51 5.04 -17.68
N SER A 129 -11.59 5.50 -18.32
CA SER A 129 -11.54 6.45 -19.43
C SER A 129 -10.59 7.61 -19.12
N PRO A 130 -9.86 8.14 -20.11
CA PRO A 130 -8.91 9.25 -19.93
C PRO A 130 -9.56 10.51 -19.28
N GLU A 131 -10.88 10.62 -19.30
CA GLU A 131 -11.66 11.72 -18.72
C GLU A 131 -11.79 11.67 -17.18
N ILE A 132 -11.70 10.49 -16.54
CA ILE A 132 -11.79 10.36 -15.06
C ILE A 132 -10.40 10.49 -14.40
N ALA A 133 -9.32 10.39 -15.18
CA ALA A 133 -7.93 10.49 -14.69
C ALA A 133 -7.53 11.87 -14.15
N VAL A 134 -8.45 12.84 -14.14
CA VAL A 134 -8.16 14.26 -13.86
C VAL A 134 -8.27 14.59 -12.36
N SER A 135 -8.99 13.82 -11.53
CA SER A 135 -9.16 14.17 -10.10
C SER A 135 -8.29 13.41 -9.12
N ASP A 136 -7.91 12.16 -9.40
CA ASP A 136 -6.98 11.41 -8.54
C ASP A 136 -5.83 10.83 -9.38
N PRO A 137 -4.61 11.40 -9.28
CA PRO A 137 -3.52 11.05 -10.18
C PRO A 137 -3.01 9.61 -10.00
N PHE A 138 -3.29 8.97 -8.86
CA PHE A 138 -2.75 7.65 -8.51
C PHE A 138 -3.83 6.74 -7.93
N PRO A 139 -3.77 5.42 -8.21
CA PRO A 139 -4.76 4.48 -7.71
C PRO A 139 -4.49 4.18 -6.22
N PHE A 140 -5.02 5.01 -5.33
CA PHE A 140 -5.11 4.68 -3.90
C PHE A 140 -6.31 3.74 -3.65
N PRO A 141 -6.20 2.79 -2.72
CA PRO A 141 -7.30 1.90 -2.40
C PRO A 141 -8.37 2.68 -1.65
N ALA A 142 -9.66 2.35 -1.85
CA ALA A 142 -10.72 2.82 -0.96
C ALA A 142 -10.40 2.41 0.49
N LEU A 143 -10.71 3.28 1.46
CA LEU A 143 -10.34 3.05 2.85
C LEU A 143 -10.81 1.70 3.41
N PRO A 144 -12.07 1.24 3.18
CA PRO A 144 -12.50 -0.09 3.63
C PRO A 144 -11.63 -1.21 3.05
N ALA A 145 -11.28 -1.14 1.76
CA ALA A 145 -10.44 -2.13 1.10
C ALA A 145 -9.00 -2.13 1.65
N LEU A 146 -8.46 -0.96 2.01
CA LEU A 146 -7.17 -0.86 2.68
C LEU A 146 -7.22 -1.52 4.07
N VAL A 147 -8.24 -1.21 4.86
CA VAL A 147 -8.42 -1.78 6.21
C VAL A 147 -8.60 -3.29 6.13
N ASP A 148 -9.42 -3.80 5.21
CA ASP A 148 -9.59 -5.23 4.98
C ASP A 148 -8.26 -5.91 4.63
N SER A 149 -7.46 -5.30 3.76
CA SER A 149 -6.15 -5.82 3.36
C SER A 149 -5.16 -5.85 4.53
N ILE A 150 -5.13 -4.81 5.38
CA ILE A 150 -4.26 -4.77 6.56
C ILE A 150 -4.70 -5.79 7.62
N ILE A 151 -6.01 -5.95 7.85
CA ILE A 151 -6.55 -6.98 8.76
C ILE A 151 -6.16 -8.37 8.26
N ASP A 152 -6.37 -8.64 6.98
CA ASP A 152 -5.99 -9.91 6.36
C ASP A 152 -4.48 -10.17 6.50
N ALA A 153 -3.63 -9.18 6.20
CA ALA A 153 -2.17 -9.29 6.33
C ALA A 153 -1.73 -9.55 7.77
N TRP A 154 -2.37 -8.91 8.75
CA TRP A 154 -2.09 -9.13 10.16
C TRP A 154 -2.50 -10.54 10.59
N LEU A 155 -3.76 -10.92 10.34
CA LEU A 155 -4.28 -12.25 10.69
C LEU A 155 -3.45 -13.36 10.04
N ASP A 156 -3.00 -13.13 8.80
CA ASP A 156 -2.25 -14.12 8.05
C ASP A 156 -0.74 -14.14 8.28
N ALA A 157 -0.22 -13.22 9.09
CA ALA A 157 1.20 -13.10 9.37
C ALA A 157 1.81 -14.44 9.86
N PRO A 158 2.83 -14.98 9.18
CA PRO A 158 3.43 -16.25 9.56
C PRO A 158 4.35 -16.13 10.79
N THR A 159 4.87 -14.93 11.05
CA THR A 159 5.78 -14.65 12.17
C THR A 159 5.24 -13.52 13.06
N SER A 160 5.59 -13.52 14.35
CA SER A 160 5.23 -12.42 15.26
C SER A 160 5.94 -11.11 14.91
N LEU A 161 7.11 -11.16 14.29
CA LEU A 161 7.83 -9.95 13.85
C LEU A 161 7.06 -9.24 12.73
N PHE A 162 6.62 -9.99 11.71
CA PHE A 162 5.78 -9.44 10.65
C PHE A 162 4.39 -9.04 11.18
N ALA A 163 3.80 -9.82 12.07
CA ALA A 163 2.55 -9.43 12.73
C ALA A 163 2.70 -8.10 13.50
N GLY A 164 3.83 -7.91 14.19
CA GLY A 164 4.16 -6.65 14.86
C GLY A 164 4.27 -5.48 13.89
N HIS A 165 4.93 -5.66 12.76
CA HIS A 165 5.03 -4.66 11.69
C HIS A 165 3.64 -4.25 11.15
N ILE A 166 2.79 -5.21 10.81
CA ILE A 166 1.43 -4.92 10.33
C ILE A 166 0.54 -4.34 11.44
N ASN A 167 0.76 -4.72 12.71
CA ASN A 167 0.03 -4.15 13.84
C ASN A 167 0.29 -2.65 14.00
N CYS A 168 1.49 -2.16 13.65
CA CYS A 168 1.75 -0.72 13.59
C CYS A 168 0.84 -0.03 12.57
N HIS A 169 0.59 -0.65 11.40
CA HIS A 169 -0.34 -0.12 10.40
C HIS A 169 -1.78 -0.10 10.92
N LEU A 170 -2.22 -1.17 11.61
CA LEU A 170 -3.52 -1.18 12.28
C LEU A 170 -3.63 -0.04 13.30
N ALA A 171 -2.65 0.12 14.19
CA ALA A 171 -2.65 1.20 15.17
C ALA A 171 -2.75 2.58 14.49
N TYR A 172 -1.97 2.81 13.42
CA TYR A 172 -2.08 4.06 12.67
C TYR A 172 -3.47 4.32 12.09
N VAL A 173 -4.10 3.30 11.50
CA VAL A 173 -5.48 3.41 11.00
C VAL A 173 -6.43 3.84 12.11
N TYR A 174 -6.42 3.10 13.23
CA TYR A 174 -7.39 3.30 14.30
C TYR A 174 -7.10 4.50 15.18
N ASP A 175 -5.88 5.02 15.22
CA ASP A 175 -5.50 6.22 15.98
C ASP A 175 -5.76 7.50 15.18
N TYR A 176 -5.40 7.53 13.89
CA TYR A 176 -5.37 8.77 13.11
C TYR A 176 -6.57 8.94 12.15
N ILE A 177 -7.15 7.86 11.62
CA ILE A 177 -8.15 7.97 10.56
C ILE A 177 -9.57 8.04 11.17
N ASN A 178 -10.12 9.24 11.35
CA ASN A 178 -11.44 9.41 11.97
C ASN A 178 -12.60 8.69 11.25
N GLN A 179 -12.49 8.48 9.94
CA GLN A 179 -13.52 7.82 9.15
C GLN A 179 -13.82 6.40 9.64
N VAL A 180 -12.82 5.67 10.16
CA VAL A 180 -12.99 4.29 10.63
C VAL A 180 -13.81 4.20 11.92
N ARG A 181 -14.05 5.33 12.60
CA ARG A 181 -14.88 5.39 13.82
C ARG A 181 -16.34 5.70 13.51
N THR A 182 -16.68 5.97 12.25
CA THR A 182 -18.07 6.26 11.86
C THR A 182 -18.91 4.98 11.87
N ARG A 183 -20.20 5.12 12.20
CA ARG A 183 -21.11 3.97 12.29
C ARG A 183 -21.33 3.26 10.95
N CYS A 184 -21.22 3.97 9.83
CA CYS A 184 -21.41 3.38 8.51
C CYS A 184 -20.18 2.61 8.01
N PHE A 185 -18.98 2.94 8.51
CA PHE A 185 -17.74 2.33 8.01
C PHE A 185 -17.69 0.81 8.19
N VAL A 186 -18.23 0.28 9.29
CA VAL A 186 -18.27 -1.17 9.54
C VAL A 186 -19.05 -1.92 8.45
N GLU A 187 -20.08 -1.29 7.87
CA GLU A 187 -20.89 -1.91 6.82
C GLU A 187 -20.16 -1.97 5.47
N GLU A 188 -19.15 -1.12 5.27
CA GLU A 188 -18.33 -1.09 4.07
C GLU A 188 -17.21 -2.14 4.08
N LEU A 189 -16.89 -2.70 5.25
CA LEU A 189 -15.90 -3.77 5.40
C LEU A 189 -16.47 -5.14 5.00
N LYS A 190 -15.57 -6.06 4.61
CA LYS A 190 -15.92 -7.48 4.44
C LYS A 190 -16.67 -8.00 5.68
N PRO A 191 -17.77 -8.77 5.52
CA PRO A 191 -18.51 -9.33 6.65
C PRO A 191 -17.62 -10.05 7.68
N ALA A 192 -16.62 -10.79 7.21
CA ALA A 192 -15.67 -11.53 8.06
C ALA A 192 -14.73 -10.64 8.91
N HIS A 193 -14.67 -9.34 8.66
CA HIS A 193 -13.80 -8.38 9.36
C HIS A 193 -14.58 -7.43 10.29
N ARG A 194 -15.90 -7.41 10.21
CA ARG A 194 -16.74 -6.47 11.00
C ARG A 194 -16.56 -6.66 12.50
N ASP A 195 -16.59 -7.91 12.98
CA ASP A 195 -16.37 -8.22 14.39
C ASP A 195 -14.96 -7.85 14.86
N PHE A 196 -13.95 -8.08 14.00
CA PHE A 196 -12.58 -7.68 14.29
C PHE A 196 -12.49 -6.16 14.46
N HIS A 197 -13.07 -5.42 13.52
CA HIS A 197 -13.08 -3.96 13.52
C HIS A 197 -13.75 -3.38 14.77
N LEU A 198 -14.97 -3.86 15.08
CA LEU A 198 -15.71 -3.45 16.28
C LEU A 198 -14.93 -3.77 17.56
N ARG A 199 -14.29 -4.93 17.62
CA ARG A 199 -13.46 -5.30 18.76
C ARG A 199 -12.25 -4.38 18.90
N TYR A 200 -11.56 -4.09 17.81
CA TYR A 200 -10.34 -3.26 17.82
C TYR A 200 -10.65 -1.82 18.24
N LEU A 201 -11.78 -1.26 17.78
CA LEU A 201 -12.27 0.06 18.22
C LEU A 201 -12.51 0.12 19.73
N ALA A 202 -12.99 -0.96 20.33
CA ALA A 202 -13.20 -1.03 21.77
C ALA A 202 -11.88 -1.20 22.53
N GLU A 203 -11.01 -2.10 22.06
CA GLU A 203 -9.66 -2.28 22.58
C GLU A 203 -8.77 -3.01 21.55
N PRO A 204 -7.50 -2.61 21.37
CA PRO A 204 -6.60 -3.28 20.44
C PRO A 204 -6.46 -4.78 20.70
N ILE A 205 -6.51 -5.57 19.61
CA ILE A 205 -6.36 -7.03 19.68
C ILE A 205 -4.87 -7.37 19.79
N ARG A 206 -4.51 -8.21 20.76
CA ARG A 206 -3.11 -8.62 20.98
C ARG A 206 -2.70 -9.76 20.05
N ASP A 207 -1.41 -9.86 19.74
CA ASP A 207 -0.85 -10.95 18.90
C ASP A 207 -1.19 -12.35 19.44
N SER A 208 -1.26 -12.51 20.77
CA SER A 208 -1.66 -13.77 21.41
C SER A 208 -3.09 -14.23 21.07
N GLN A 209 -3.96 -13.32 20.62
CA GLN A 209 -5.34 -13.60 20.22
C GLN A 209 -5.48 -13.81 18.71
N ARG A 210 -4.42 -13.57 17.93
CA ARG A 210 -4.47 -13.51 16.46
C ARG A 210 -4.95 -14.80 15.81
N LEU A 211 -4.49 -15.96 16.29
CA LEU A 211 -4.90 -17.26 15.78
C LEU A 211 -6.40 -17.55 16.01
N GLU A 212 -6.97 -17.05 17.10
CA GLU A 212 -8.41 -17.16 17.34
C GLU A 212 -9.18 -16.27 16.35
N TRP A 213 -8.77 -15.02 16.17
CA TRP A 213 -9.39 -14.11 15.21
C TRP A 213 -9.29 -14.60 13.77
N ARG A 214 -8.17 -15.23 13.41
CA ARG A 214 -7.98 -15.85 12.08
C ARG A 214 -9.01 -16.95 11.85
N ARG A 215 -9.22 -17.83 12.83
CA ARG A 215 -10.24 -18.88 12.76
C ARG A 215 -11.65 -18.31 12.61
N ARG A 216 -12.02 -17.30 13.40
CA ARG A 216 -13.33 -16.64 13.31
C ARG A 216 -13.58 -16.02 11.94
N ARG A 217 -12.58 -15.34 11.36
CA ARG A 217 -12.65 -14.81 10.00
C ARG A 217 -12.90 -15.94 8.99
N ASP A 218 -12.13 -17.02 9.08
CA ASP A 218 -12.21 -18.13 8.13
C ASP A 218 -13.56 -18.86 8.22
N GLU A 219 -14.14 -19.00 9.43
CA GLU A 219 -15.49 -19.51 9.64
C GLU A 219 -16.54 -18.59 9.01
N THR A 220 -16.48 -17.29 9.29
CA THR A 220 -17.43 -16.31 8.74
C THR A 220 -17.40 -16.27 7.21
N SER A 221 -16.20 -16.38 6.63
CA SER A 221 -16.01 -16.41 5.17
C SER A 221 -16.59 -17.68 4.53
N ARG A 222 -16.71 -18.78 5.27
CA ARG A 222 -17.29 -20.04 4.76
C ARG A 222 -18.81 -20.07 4.81
N TYR A 223 -19.42 -19.37 5.78
CA TYR A 223 -20.87 -19.39 5.99
C TYR A 223 -21.61 -18.14 5.50
N GLY A 224 -20.88 -17.09 5.11
CA GLY A 224 -21.43 -15.79 4.68
C GLY A 224 -21.32 -15.49 3.18
N GLY A 225 -21.23 -16.53 2.33
CA GLY A 225 -21.21 -16.41 0.87
C GLY A 225 -22.60 -16.55 0.23
#